data_AF-A0A7Y3FPK7-F1
#
_entry.id   AF-A0A7Y3FPK7-F1
#
_cell.length_a   1.000
_cell.length_b   1.000
_cell.length_c   1.000
_cell.angle_alpha   90.00
_cell.angle_beta   90.00
_cell.angle_gamma   90.00
#
_symmetry.space_group_name_H-M   'P 1'
#
loop_
_entity.id
_entity.type
_entity.pdbx_description
1 polymer ?
#
loop_
_entity_poly.entity_id
_entity_poly.type
_entity_poly.pdbx_seq_one_letter_code
_entity_poly.pdbx_strand_id
1 'polypeptide(L)'
;HEETLKLIKRLIGMPGDPLEMRNRVLHRNGEPLDEPYAVHSDQPDEMHPWMSWQRDHLVDAVDPRSYAPTRDTWGPLVVPEGHYFMLGDNREKSFDSRYWGLLEDWRLEGRAVFTYYSYNKDSYRPFPALREVRWNRIGRGIS
;
A
#
# COMPACT_ATOMS: atom_id res chain seq x y z
N HIS A 1 -5.07 -2.77 -29.33
CA HIS A 1 -4.26 -3.58 -28.40
C HIS A 1 -4.52 -3.05 -27.00
N GLU A 2 -5.43 -3.67 -26.25
CA GLU A 2 -5.57 -3.36 -24.83
C GLU A 2 -4.37 -3.96 -24.11
N GLU A 3 -3.45 -3.09 -23.67
CA GLU A 3 -2.42 -3.49 -22.73
C GLU A 3 -3.12 -4.10 -21.53
N THR A 4 -2.80 -5.36 -21.26
CA THR A 4 -3.33 -6.10 -20.13
C THR A 4 -3.01 -5.29 -18.89
N LEU A 5 -4.02 -4.63 -18.31
CA LEU A 5 -3.88 -3.88 -17.06
C LEU A 5 -3.36 -4.86 -16.02
N LYS A 6 -2.04 -4.87 -15.83
CA LYS A 6 -1.41 -5.67 -14.79
C LYS A 6 -1.80 -5.00 -13.49
N LEU A 7 -2.85 -5.54 -12.86
CA LEU A 7 -3.11 -5.31 -11.45
C LEU A 7 -1.85 -5.80 -10.75
N ILE A 8 -1.03 -4.86 -10.28
CA ILE A 8 0.16 -5.11 -9.47
C ILE A 8 -0.07 -4.34 -8.18
N LYS A 9 0.21 -4.99 -7.05
CA LYS A 9 0.27 -4.36 -5.73
C LYS A 9 1.73 -4.37 -5.31
N ARG A 10 2.26 -3.22 -4.94
CA ARG A 10 3.65 -3.04 -4.49
C ARG A 10 3.68 -2.84 -2.99
N LEU A 11 4.72 -3.40 -2.39
CA LEU A 11 5.10 -3.12 -1.02
C LEU A 11 5.66 -1.69 -0.95
N ILE A 12 4.98 -0.85 -0.17
CA ILE A 12 5.30 0.58 -0.02
C ILE A 12 5.94 0.86 1.33
N GLY A 13 5.33 0.36 2.41
CA GLY A 13 5.80 0.55 3.78
C GLY A 13 6.03 -0.76 4.50
N MET A 14 7.12 -0.78 5.26
CA MET A 14 7.55 -1.82 6.18
C MET A 14 7.28 -1.38 7.62
N PRO A 15 7.34 -2.29 8.60
CA PRO A 15 7.29 -1.93 10.02
C PRO A 15 8.17 -0.72 10.37
N GLY A 16 7.58 0.23 11.10
CA GLY A 16 8.22 1.45 11.57
C GLY A 16 8.16 2.62 10.59
N ASP A 17 7.83 2.43 9.31
CA ASP A 17 7.75 3.53 8.34
C ASP A 17 6.53 4.43 8.62
N PRO A 18 6.70 5.75 8.79
CA PRO A 18 5.65 6.72 8.61
C PRO A 18 5.38 6.92 7.11
N LEU A 19 4.13 6.79 6.72
CA LEU A 19 3.64 7.01 5.37
C LEU A 19 2.60 8.12 5.33
N GLU A 20 2.65 8.93 4.30
CA GLU A 20 1.72 10.04 4.08
C GLU A 20 1.51 10.25 2.59
N MET A 21 0.28 10.57 2.18
CA MET A 21 0.00 11.07 0.84
C MET A 21 -0.36 12.54 0.94
N ARG A 22 0.32 13.37 0.16
CA ARG A 22 0.04 14.81 0.05
C ARG A 22 -0.25 15.14 -1.39
N ASN A 23 -1.50 15.43 -1.73
CA ASN A 23 -1.91 15.80 -3.09
C ASN A 23 -1.36 14.82 -4.15
N ARG A 24 -1.59 13.51 -3.97
CA ARG A 24 -1.11 12.40 -4.83
C ARG A 24 0.38 12.11 -4.77
N VAL A 25 1.16 12.85 -3.98
CA VAL A 25 2.59 12.56 -3.76
C VAL A 25 2.74 11.75 -2.49
N LEU A 26 3.18 10.49 -2.65
CA LEU A 26 3.49 9.63 -1.52
C LEU A 26 4.80 10.08 -0.89
N HIS A 27 4.80 10.18 0.43
CA HIS A 27 5.97 10.41 1.26
C HIS A 27 6.18 9.20 2.17
N ARG A 28 7.43 8.78 2.32
CA ARG A 28 7.86 7.72 3.23
C ARG A 28 8.99 8.25 4.11
N ASN A 29 8.85 8.11 5.43
CA ASN A 29 9.79 8.69 6.40
C ASN A 29 9.95 10.22 6.23
N GLY A 30 8.89 10.92 5.79
CA GLY A 30 8.88 12.37 5.56
C GLY A 30 9.39 12.83 4.19
N GLU A 31 10.05 11.96 3.43
CA GLU A 31 10.60 12.28 2.11
C GLU A 31 9.67 11.84 0.98
N PRO A 32 9.50 12.65 -0.09
CA PRO A 32 8.70 12.26 -1.24
C PRO A 32 9.33 11.07 -1.96
N LEU A 33 8.51 10.08 -2.33
CA LEU A 33 8.97 8.91 -3.07
C LEU A 33 8.86 9.14 -4.57
N ASP A 34 9.92 8.80 -5.31
CA ASP A 34 9.85 8.71 -6.78
C ASP A 34 9.16 7.40 -7.19
N GLU A 35 8.01 7.53 -7.85
CA GLU A 35 7.14 6.42 -8.20
C GLU A 35 6.91 6.33 -9.72
N PRO A 36 7.95 6.05 -10.54
CA PRO A 36 7.82 5.98 -12.00
C PRO A 36 6.89 4.86 -12.50
N TYR A 37 6.50 3.95 -11.60
CA TYR A 37 5.54 2.88 -11.84
C TYR A 37 4.09 3.26 -11.51
N ALA A 38 3.86 4.39 -10.85
CA ALA A 38 2.52 4.84 -10.51
C ALA A 38 1.80 5.34 -11.76
N VAL A 39 0.60 4.82 -11.99
CA VAL A 39 -0.31 5.22 -13.06
C VAL A 39 -1.47 5.94 -12.42
N HIS A 40 -1.66 7.18 -12.87
CA HIS A 40 -2.77 8.03 -12.46
C HIS A 40 -3.78 8.22 -13.60
N SER A 41 -5.02 8.44 -13.23
CA SER A 41 -6.13 8.77 -14.11
C SER A 41 -6.86 10.02 -13.60
N ASP A 42 -7.72 10.59 -14.45
CA ASP A 42 -8.42 11.86 -14.16
C ASP A 42 -9.62 11.68 -13.19
N GLN A 43 -9.67 10.57 -12.45
CA GLN A 43 -10.73 10.40 -11.46
C GLN A 43 -10.57 11.42 -10.32
N PRO A 44 -11.68 12.05 -9.88
CA PRO A 44 -11.62 13.01 -8.78
C PRO A 44 -11.13 12.34 -7.51
N ASP A 45 -10.55 13.13 -6.61
CA ASP A 45 -10.23 12.66 -5.27
C ASP A 45 -11.52 12.26 -4.54
N GLU A 46 -11.41 11.25 -3.69
CA GLU A 46 -12.55 10.67 -2.99
C GLU A 46 -12.22 10.37 -1.53
N MET A 47 -13.19 10.61 -0.65
CA MET A 47 -13.19 10.08 0.70
C MET A 47 -13.96 8.77 0.70
N HIS A 48 -13.46 7.76 1.42
CA HIS A 48 -14.14 6.47 1.52
C HIS A 48 -14.25 6.00 2.99
N PRO A 49 -15.40 5.52 3.47
CA PRO A 49 -15.57 5.07 4.87
C PRO A 49 -14.59 3.98 5.30
N TRP A 50 -14.18 3.12 4.36
CA TRP A 50 -13.18 2.09 4.62
C TRP A 50 -11.79 2.64 4.93
N MET A 51 -11.48 3.91 4.67
CA MET A 51 -10.22 4.53 5.12
C MET A 51 -10.17 4.85 6.62
N SER A 52 -11.29 4.63 7.35
CA SER A 52 -11.40 5.00 8.76
C SER A 52 -10.44 4.27 9.69
N TRP A 53 -9.99 3.05 9.32
CA TRP A 53 -9.00 2.27 10.08
C TRP A 53 -7.68 3.03 10.30
N GLN A 54 -7.34 3.95 9.39
CA GLN A 54 -6.08 4.69 9.44
C GLN A 54 -5.95 5.53 10.72
N ARG A 55 -7.07 5.91 11.33
CA ARG A 55 -7.09 6.68 12.60
C ARG A 55 -6.36 5.96 13.73
N ASP A 56 -6.33 4.64 13.69
CA ASP A 56 -5.71 3.81 14.74
C ASP A 56 -4.18 3.74 14.60
N HIS A 57 -3.63 4.27 13.49
CA HIS A 57 -2.22 4.20 13.15
C HIS A 57 -1.59 5.58 12.90
N LEU A 58 -2.30 6.66 13.18
CA LEU A 58 -1.78 8.01 13.01
C LEU A 58 -0.57 8.24 13.92
N VAL A 59 0.37 9.07 13.46
CA VAL A 59 1.40 9.61 14.34
C VAL A 59 0.78 10.51 15.40
N ASP A 60 1.40 10.60 16.59
CA ASP A 60 0.88 11.36 17.73
C ASP A 60 0.57 12.84 17.44
N ALA A 61 1.22 13.41 16.41
CA ALA A 61 1.03 14.81 16.02
C ALA A 61 -0.32 15.08 15.30
N VAL A 62 -1.06 14.05 14.88
CA VAL A 62 -2.32 14.20 14.14
C VAL A 62 -3.49 13.90 15.07
N ASP A 63 -4.43 14.84 15.23
CA ASP A 63 -5.67 14.61 15.98
C ASP A 63 -6.64 13.72 15.18
N PRO A 64 -6.91 12.48 15.64
CA PRO A 64 -7.80 11.54 14.93
C PRO A 64 -9.23 12.06 14.76
N ARG A 65 -9.68 13.01 15.59
CA ARG A 65 -11.04 13.60 15.51
C ARG A 65 -11.20 14.55 14.33
N SER A 66 -10.12 15.22 13.94
CA SER A 66 -10.08 16.09 12.76
C SER A 66 -9.67 15.34 11.49
N TYR A 67 -9.23 14.08 11.62
CA TYR A 67 -8.70 13.31 10.50
C TYR A 67 -9.78 12.90 9.50
N ALA A 68 -9.65 13.40 8.28
CA ALA A 68 -10.55 13.16 7.15
C ALA A 68 -9.73 12.72 5.92
N PRO A 69 -9.35 11.42 5.83
CA PRO A 69 -8.53 10.93 4.74
C PRO A 69 -9.31 10.89 3.43
N THR A 70 -8.65 11.27 2.36
CA THR A 70 -9.07 11.00 0.99
C THR A 70 -8.10 10.01 0.34
N ARG A 71 -8.35 9.63 -0.90
CA ARG A 71 -7.45 8.80 -1.69
C ARG A 71 -6.11 9.50 -1.94
N ASP A 72 -6.17 10.81 -2.20
CA ASP A 72 -5.03 11.62 -2.62
C ASP A 72 -4.40 12.41 -1.47
N THR A 73 -5.01 12.44 -0.28
CA THR A 73 -4.47 13.08 0.93
C THR A 73 -4.81 12.28 2.20
N TRP A 74 -3.80 11.73 2.87
CA TRP A 74 -3.95 10.93 4.09
C TRP A 74 -2.62 10.80 4.84
N GLY A 75 -2.67 10.35 6.09
CA GLY A 75 -1.53 10.22 6.98
C GLY A 75 -1.11 11.56 7.63
N PRO A 76 0.08 11.63 8.25
CA PRO A 76 1.01 10.51 8.42
C PRO A 76 0.47 9.39 9.30
N LEU A 77 0.66 8.14 8.88
CA LEU A 77 0.40 6.94 9.69
C LEU A 77 1.65 6.06 9.76
N VAL A 78 1.83 5.33 10.86
CA VAL A 78 2.96 4.42 11.07
C VAL A 78 2.52 2.99 10.77
N VAL A 79 3.31 2.29 9.96
CA VAL A 79 3.12 0.85 9.76
C VAL A 79 3.62 0.11 11.02
N PRO A 80 2.76 -0.62 11.74
CA PRO A 80 3.15 -1.34 12.95
C PRO A 80 4.00 -2.58 12.63
N GLU A 81 4.63 -3.14 13.66
CA GLU A 81 5.34 -4.41 13.58
C GLU A 81 4.45 -5.55 13.04
N GLY A 82 5.04 -6.42 12.22
CA GLY A 82 4.34 -7.55 11.61
C GLY A 82 3.28 -7.17 10.56
N HIS A 83 3.35 -5.94 10.03
CA HIS A 83 2.44 -5.44 9.01
C HIS A 83 3.17 -4.72 7.87
N TYR A 84 2.47 -4.62 6.74
CA TYR A 84 2.93 -3.95 5.54
C TYR A 84 1.84 -3.11 4.89
N PHE A 85 2.27 -2.01 4.26
CA PHE A 85 1.38 -1.15 3.48
C PHE A 85 1.58 -1.38 2.00
N MET A 86 0.49 -1.70 1.29
CA MET A 86 0.51 -2.03 -0.13
C MET A 86 -0.26 -1.00 -0.95
N LEU A 87 0.27 -0.55 -2.08
CA LEU A 87 -0.45 0.25 -3.06
C LEU A 87 -0.49 -0.44 -4.42
N GLY A 88 -1.56 -0.20 -5.19
CA GLY A 88 -1.57 -0.59 -6.59
C GLY A 88 -0.89 0.44 -7.48
N ASP A 89 -0.35 -0.04 -8.60
CA ASP A 89 0.24 0.84 -9.62
C ASP A 89 -0.83 1.77 -10.22
N ASN A 90 -2.03 1.26 -10.51
CA ASN A 90 -3.15 2.08 -10.96
C ASN A 90 -3.89 2.70 -9.77
N ARG A 91 -3.53 3.93 -9.41
CA ARG A 91 -3.86 4.54 -8.11
C ARG A 91 -5.34 4.76 -7.90
N GLU A 92 -6.09 5.14 -8.93
CA GLU A 92 -7.52 5.40 -8.79
C GLU A 92 -8.37 4.16 -9.07
N LYS A 93 -7.81 3.10 -9.67
CA LYS A 93 -8.51 1.83 -9.91
C LYS A 93 -8.10 0.72 -8.95
N SER A 94 -7.31 1.03 -7.94
CA SER A 94 -6.77 0.05 -7.02
C SER A 94 -7.46 0.12 -5.67
N PHE A 95 -8.17 -0.97 -5.36
CA PHE A 95 -8.55 -1.29 -3.99
C PHE A 95 -7.31 -1.86 -3.28
N ASP A 96 -6.63 -1.06 -2.46
CA ASP A 96 -5.36 -1.35 -1.78
C ASP A 96 -5.37 -0.89 -0.30
N SER A 97 -4.22 -0.89 0.39
CA SER A 97 -4.17 -0.67 1.84
C SER A 97 -4.81 0.63 2.31
N ARG A 98 -4.91 1.65 1.45
CA ARG A 98 -5.69 2.86 1.74
C ARG A 98 -7.09 2.52 2.26
N TYR A 99 -7.72 1.50 1.68
CA TYR A 99 -9.10 1.12 1.97
C TYR A 99 -9.21 -0.13 2.86
N TRP A 100 -8.50 -1.22 2.56
CA TRP A 100 -8.70 -2.49 3.31
C TRP A 100 -7.73 -2.71 4.47
N GLY A 101 -6.85 -1.75 4.74
CA GLY A 101 -5.93 -1.84 5.87
C GLY A 101 -4.58 -2.45 5.54
N LEU A 102 -3.85 -2.74 6.60
CA LEU A 102 -2.50 -3.26 6.55
C LEU A 102 -2.50 -4.77 6.30
N LEU A 103 -1.46 -5.24 5.60
CA LEU A 103 -1.26 -6.66 5.33
C LEU A 103 -0.32 -7.28 6.38
N GLU A 104 -0.79 -8.28 7.12
CA GLU A 104 0.03 -9.02 8.10
C GLU A 104 1.11 -9.89 7.43
N ASP A 105 2.28 -10.04 8.07
CA ASP A 105 3.46 -10.71 7.51
C ASP A 105 3.20 -12.13 6.96
N TRP A 106 2.47 -12.96 7.69
CA TRP A 106 2.18 -14.35 7.29
C TRP A 106 1.37 -14.44 5.99
N ARG A 107 0.70 -13.35 5.60
CA ARG A 107 -0.12 -13.28 4.38
C ARG A 107 0.73 -13.04 3.12
N LEU A 108 1.95 -12.52 3.26
CA LEU A 108 2.87 -12.29 2.14
C LEU A 108 3.57 -13.55 1.66
N GLU A 109 3.73 -14.57 2.50
CA GLU A 109 4.52 -15.77 2.19
C GLU A 109 3.84 -16.78 1.23
N GLY A 110 2.71 -16.44 0.59
CA GLY A 110 2.30 -17.13 -0.65
C GLY A 110 0.86 -17.59 -0.77
N ARG A 111 -0.05 -17.25 0.16
CA ARG A 111 -1.49 -17.59 0.04
C ARG A 111 -2.43 -16.39 -0.10
N ALA A 112 -2.17 -15.26 0.56
CA ALA A 112 -3.16 -14.18 0.61
C ALA A 112 -3.15 -13.24 -0.60
N VAL A 113 -1.99 -13.02 -1.24
CA VAL A 113 -1.91 -12.30 -2.53
C VAL A 113 -2.82 -13.00 -3.55
N PHE A 114 -2.90 -14.33 -3.50
CA PHE A 114 -3.72 -15.13 -4.41
C PHE A 114 -5.23 -15.02 -4.13
N THR A 115 -5.66 -15.03 -2.86
CA THR A 115 -7.09 -14.94 -2.50
C THR A 115 -7.69 -13.56 -2.80
N TYR A 116 -6.94 -12.47 -2.58
CA TYR A 116 -7.43 -11.12 -2.91
C TYR A 116 -7.52 -10.87 -4.42
N TYR A 117 -6.57 -11.40 -5.21
CA TYR A 117 -6.66 -11.39 -6.67
C TYR A 117 -7.77 -12.30 -7.23
N SER A 118 -8.15 -13.36 -6.49
CA SER A 118 -9.17 -14.32 -6.89
C SER A 118 -10.62 -13.82 -6.68
N TYR A 119 -10.85 -12.64 -6.10
CA TYR A 119 -12.20 -12.08 -5.98
C TYR A 119 -12.73 -11.41 -7.27
N ASN A 120 -12.02 -11.58 -8.39
CA ASN A 120 -12.53 -11.34 -9.73
C ASN A 120 -12.41 -12.64 -10.53
N LYS A 121 -13.53 -13.27 -10.87
CA LYS A 121 -13.61 -14.69 -11.30
C LYS A 121 -12.97 -15.03 -12.66
N ASP A 122 -12.23 -14.12 -13.30
CA ASP A 122 -11.66 -14.32 -14.64
C ASP A 122 -10.13 -14.14 -14.77
N SER A 123 -9.39 -13.86 -13.69
CA SER A 123 -7.93 -13.69 -13.77
C SER A 123 -7.15 -14.97 -13.44
N TYR A 124 -7.42 -16.07 -14.14
CA TYR A 124 -6.56 -17.26 -14.11
C TYR A 124 -5.45 -17.12 -15.16
N ARG A 125 -4.34 -16.47 -14.78
CA ARG A 125 -3.04 -16.69 -15.43
C ARG A 125 -1.96 -16.79 -14.35
N PRO A 126 -1.16 -17.88 -14.32
CA PRO A 126 -0.09 -18.05 -13.35
C PRO A 126 0.97 -16.96 -13.57
N PHE A 127 1.27 -16.22 -12.51
CA PHE A 127 2.23 -15.11 -12.50
C PHE A 127 3.68 -15.59 -12.78
N PRO A 128 4.39 -14.99 -13.75
CA PRO A 128 5.84 -14.92 -13.75
C PRO A 128 6.28 -13.52 -13.30
N ALA A 129 6.18 -13.21 -12.00
CA ALA A 129 6.75 -11.96 -11.45
C ALA A 129 7.00 -11.97 -9.92
N LEU A 130 7.19 -13.13 -9.29
CA LEU A 130 7.79 -13.23 -7.94
C LEU A 130 9.24 -13.73 -8.05
N ARG A 131 10.06 -13.05 -8.85
CA ARG A 131 11.51 -13.20 -8.77
C ARG A 131 12.10 -11.89 -8.24
N GLU A 132 12.78 -12.03 -7.11
CA GLU A 132 13.62 -11.05 -6.42
C GLU A 132 12.92 -10.06 -5.47
N VAL A 133 12.45 -10.59 -4.34
CA VAL A 133 12.87 -9.98 -3.06
C VAL A 133 14.19 -10.65 -2.69
N ARG A 134 15.33 -10.01 -3.00
CA ARG A 134 16.65 -10.48 -2.55
C ARG A 134 16.80 -10.19 -1.05
N TRP A 135 16.36 -11.14 -0.23
CA TRP A 135 16.56 -11.16 1.23
C TRP A 135 18.01 -11.47 1.64
N ASN A 136 18.98 -10.69 1.16
CA ASN A 136 20.37 -10.79 1.63
C ASN A 136 20.92 -9.39 1.91
N ARG A 137 20.51 -8.78 3.04
CA ARG A 137 21.29 -7.88 3.92
C ARG A 137 20.37 -7.06 4.84
N ILE A 138 19.86 -7.68 5.89
CA ILE A 138 19.73 -7.08 7.23
C ILE A 138 20.04 -8.25 8.18
N GLY A 139 21.31 -8.54 8.44
CA GLY A 139 22.05 -7.90 9.52
C GLY A 139 22.12 -8.88 10.69
N ARG A 140 23.11 -9.79 10.63
CA ARG A 140 23.47 -10.72 11.71
C ARG A 140 23.68 -9.97 13.02
N GLY A 141 23.29 -10.61 14.12
CA GLY A 141 23.63 -10.23 15.47
C GLY A 141 25.12 -9.95 15.64
N ILE A 142 25.40 -8.96 16.48
CA ILE A 142 26.71 -8.79 17.10
C ILE A 142 26.51 -9.27 18.55
N SER A 143 27.33 -10.26 18.90
CA SER A 143 27.56 -10.78 20.24
C SER A 143 28.00 -9.70 21.22
#